data_AF-A0A7J6X2Z3-F1
#
_entry.id   AF-A0A7J6X2Z3-F1
#
_cell.length_a   1.000
_cell.length_b   1.000
_cell.length_c   1.000
_cell.angle_alpha   90.00
_cell.angle_beta   90.00
_cell.angle_gamma   90.00
#
_symmetry.space_group_name_H-M   'P 1'
#
loop_
_entity.id
_entity.type
_entity.pdbx_description
1 polymer ?
#
loop_
_entity_poly.entity_id
_entity_poly.type
_entity_poly.pdbx_seq_one_letter_code
_entity_poly.pdbx_strand_id
1 'polypeptide(L)'
;MSSVDFEEAGHKLLKIKLEPGQEMELCIMLLECCSQERTYLRYYGLLGQRFCMINKIHQENFEKCFVQQYSMIHRLETNKLRNVAKFFAHLLGTDALPWNVLSYIRLTEDDTTSSSRIFIKILFQELSEHLGIRLLNERLSDPLMQTDFESIFPKDHPRNTRFAINFFTSIGLGGITENLREYLKNMPRLIMQQQNVADSDESGSSSPSSSNSSSSSESESEKKVSRKKRRRRD
;
A
#
# COMPACT_ATOMS: atom_id res chain seq x y z
N MET A 1 -15.98 7.39 28.21
CA MET A 1 -14.70 6.84 28.72
C MET A 1 -14.47 7.36 30.13
N SER A 2 -14.26 6.48 31.13
CA SER A 2 -14.05 6.89 32.53
C SER A 2 -12.57 7.05 32.92
N SER A 3 -11.64 6.67 32.05
CA SER A 3 -10.19 6.82 32.22
C SER A 3 -9.69 7.95 31.36
N VAL A 4 -8.99 8.91 31.96
CA VAL A 4 -8.41 10.06 31.25
C VAL A 4 -7.08 9.67 30.59
N ASP A 5 -6.36 8.71 31.18
CA ASP A 5 -5.05 8.28 30.72
C ASP A 5 -5.04 6.83 30.22
N PHE A 6 -4.21 6.57 29.19
CA PHE A 6 -4.09 5.25 28.56
C PHE A 6 -3.44 4.23 29.49
N GLU A 7 -2.57 4.67 30.40
CA GLU A 7 -1.96 3.80 31.40
C GLU A 7 -2.98 3.26 32.40
N GLU A 8 -3.85 4.15 32.89
CA GLU A 8 -4.92 3.78 33.81
C GLU A 8 -5.90 2.80 33.16
N ALA A 9 -6.26 3.07 31.90
CA ALA A 9 -7.11 2.18 31.13
C ALA A 9 -6.48 0.81 30.89
N GLY A 10 -5.22 0.78 30.45
CA GLY A 10 -4.46 -0.45 30.24
C GLY A 10 -4.36 -1.27 31.51
N HIS A 11 -4.05 -0.64 32.64
CA HIS A 11 -3.98 -1.31 33.93
C HIS A 11 -5.34 -1.85 34.41
N LYS A 12 -6.44 -1.10 34.18
CA LYS A 12 -7.80 -1.58 34.47
C LYS A 12 -8.18 -2.78 33.62
N LEU A 13 -7.89 -2.73 32.32
CA LEU A 13 -8.18 -3.81 31.37
C LEU A 13 -7.37 -5.08 31.69
N LEU A 14 -6.10 -4.95 32.07
CA LEU A 14 -5.26 -6.08 32.47
C LEU A 14 -5.69 -6.74 33.80
N LYS A 15 -6.41 -6.01 34.66
CA LYS A 15 -7.00 -6.56 35.89
C LYS A 15 -8.24 -7.40 35.63
N ILE A 16 -8.88 -7.23 34.47
CA ILE A 16 -9.98 -8.09 34.06
C ILE A 16 -9.36 -9.45 33.74
N LYS A 17 -9.73 -10.47 34.50
CA LYS A 17 -9.32 -11.85 34.19
C LYS A 17 -10.11 -12.31 32.96
N LEU A 18 -9.50 -12.16 31.80
CA LEU A 18 -10.02 -12.68 30.54
C LEU A 18 -9.94 -14.21 30.55
N GLU A 19 -11.00 -14.87 30.09
CA GLU A 19 -10.92 -16.30 29.82
C GLU A 19 -10.10 -16.55 28.54
N PRO A 20 -9.41 -17.71 28.44
CA PRO A 20 -8.69 -18.07 27.22
C PRO A 20 -9.60 -18.02 26.00
N GLY A 21 -9.25 -17.22 25.00
CA GLY A 21 -10.03 -16.97 23.80
C GLY A 21 -10.73 -15.60 23.76
N GLN A 22 -10.89 -14.92 24.90
CA GLN A 22 -11.48 -13.57 24.96
C GLN A 22 -10.45 -12.46 24.64
N GLU A 23 -9.16 -12.78 24.53
CA GLU A 23 -8.12 -11.81 24.22
C GLU A 23 -8.30 -11.17 22.84
N MET A 24 -8.93 -11.88 21.90
CA MET A 24 -9.29 -11.36 20.59
C MET A 24 -10.38 -10.29 20.70
N GLU A 25 -11.42 -10.54 21.50
CA GLU A 25 -12.53 -9.61 21.70
C GLU A 25 -12.04 -8.29 22.29
N LEU A 26 -11.02 -8.32 23.15
CA LEU A 26 -10.38 -7.11 23.66
C LEU A 26 -9.76 -6.29 22.51
N CYS A 27 -9.00 -6.93 21.61
CA CYS A 27 -8.39 -6.28 20.45
C CYS A 27 -9.46 -5.72 19.50
N ILE A 28 -10.54 -6.47 19.25
CA ILE A 28 -11.67 -6.03 18.42
C ILE A 28 -12.37 -4.83 19.06
N MET A 29 -12.70 -4.90 20.36
CA MET A 29 -13.34 -3.81 21.09
C MET A 29 -12.52 -2.53 21.02
N LEU A 30 -11.20 -2.60 21.26
CA LEU A 30 -10.30 -1.44 21.18
C LEU A 30 -10.31 -0.81 19.79
N LEU A 31 -10.27 -1.64 18.75
CA LEU A 31 -10.24 -1.19 17.37
C LEU A 31 -11.58 -0.59 16.94
N GLU A 32 -12.69 -1.20 17.33
CA GLU A 32 -14.03 -0.72 17.03
C GLU A 32 -14.29 0.63 17.73
N CYS A 33 -13.95 0.75 19.02
CA CYS A 33 -14.00 2.03 19.74
C CYS A 33 -13.16 3.10 19.05
N CYS A 34 -11.92 2.78 18.65
CA CYS A 34 -11.06 3.70 17.90
C CYS A 34 -11.69 4.14 16.57
N SER A 35 -12.33 3.21 15.86
CA SER A 35 -12.95 3.51 14.56
C SER A 35 -14.16 4.44 14.67
N GLN A 36 -14.89 4.40 15.79
CA GLN A 36 -16.10 5.18 16.02
C GLN A 36 -15.85 6.62 16.47
N GLU A 37 -14.63 6.94 16.92
CA GLU A 37 -14.29 8.31 17.30
C GLU A 37 -14.42 9.29 16.13
N ARG A 38 -14.80 10.53 16.43
CA ARG A 38 -14.87 11.59 15.41
C ARG A 38 -13.50 11.88 14.79
N THR A 39 -12.45 11.77 15.60
CA THR A 39 -11.05 12.00 15.22
C THR A 39 -10.18 10.97 15.91
N TYR A 40 -9.16 10.47 15.22
CA TYR A 40 -8.19 9.56 15.82
C TYR A 40 -7.57 10.14 17.10
N LEU A 41 -7.67 9.37 18.18
CA LEU A 41 -7.03 9.68 19.46
C LEU A 41 -5.81 8.78 19.63
N ARG A 42 -4.63 9.39 19.82
CA ARG A 42 -3.37 8.67 20.06
C ARG A 42 -3.43 7.71 21.26
N TYR A 43 -4.34 7.98 22.20
CA TYR A 43 -4.70 7.11 23.30
C TYR A 43 -4.89 5.64 22.88
N TYR A 44 -5.60 5.38 21.77
CA TYR A 44 -5.83 4.00 21.32
C TYR A 44 -4.56 3.34 20.80
N GLY A 45 -3.75 4.05 20.01
CA GLY A 45 -2.47 3.54 19.52
C GLY A 45 -1.51 3.17 20.65
N LEU A 46 -1.41 4.03 21.68
CA LEU A 46 -0.59 3.76 22.88
C LEU A 46 -1.12 2.55 23.67
N LEU A 47 -2.43 2.42 23.79
CA LEU A 47 -3.06 1.30 24.47
C LEU A 47 -2.82 -0.02 23.71
N GLY A 48 -3.01 -0.03 22.39
CA GLY A 48 -2.71 -1.18 21.54
C GLY A 48 -1.23 -1.57 21.58
N GLN A 49 -0.32 -0.59 21.50
CA GLN A 49 1.12 -0.79 21.63
C GLN A 49 1.46 -1.48 22.97
N ARG A 50 0.90 -0.98 24.07
CA ARG A 50 1.11 -1.56 25.40
C ARG A 50 0.65 -3.02 25.47
N PHE A 51 -0.51 -3.35 24.90
CA PHE A 51 -0.99 -4.74 24.86
C PHE A 51 -0.07 -5.65 24.04
N CYS A 52 0.38 -5.21 22.86
CA CYS A 52 1.33 -5.97 22.05
C CYS A 52 2.65 -6.23 22.78
N MET A 53 3.15 -5.26 23.54
CA MET A 53 4.41 -5.37 24.29
C MET A 53 4.31 -6.25 25.53
N ILE A 54 3.11 -6.43 26.09
CA ILE A 54 2.90 -7.26 27.29
C ILE A 54 2.80 -8.74 26.94
N ASN A 55 2.04 -9.08 25.89
CA ASN A 55 1.80 -10.47 25.52
C ASN A 55 1.73 -10.62 24.00
N LYS A 56 2.53 -11.57 23.48
CA LYS A 56 2.57 -11.91 22.06
C LYS A 56 1.21 -12.34 21.50
N ILE A 57 0.34 -12.93 22.34
CA ILE A 57 -1.02 -13.28 21.94
C ILE A 57 -1.81 -12.04 21.46
N HIS A 58 -1.64 -10.88 22.11
CA HIS A 58 -2.30 -9.66 21.67
C HIS A 58 -1.73 -9.14 20.35
N GLN A 59 -0.42 -9.26 20.14
CA GLN A 59 0.23 -8.92 18.87
C GLN A 59 -0.37 -9.76 17.73
N GLU A 60 -0.42 -11.09 17.88
CA GLU A 60 -1.01 -12.00 16.89
C GLU A 60 -2.51 -11.71 16.66
N ASN A 61 -3.24 -11.31 17.71
CA ASN A 61 -4.64 -10.93 17.57
C ASN A 61 -4.81 -9.60 16.81
N PHE A 62 -3.95 -8.60 17.04
CA PHE A 62 -3.96 -7.36 16.27
C PHE A 62 -3.56 -7.58 14.81
N GLU A 63 -2.66 -8.52 14.51
CA GLU A 63 -2.37 -8.93 13.13
C GLU A 63 -3.61 -9.52 12.46
N LYS A 64 -4.32 -10.43 13.12
CA LYS A 64 -5.60 -10.98 12.62
C LYS A 64 -6.65 -9.89 12.42
N CYS A 65 -6.75 -8.94 13.35
CA CYS A 65 -7.64 -7.78 13.21
C CYS A 65 -7.27 -6.93 11.98
N PHE A 66 -5.97 -6.73 11.71
CA PHE A 66 -5.53 -6.00 10.51
C PHE A 66 -6.04 -6.67 9.23
N VAL A 67 -5.80 -7.98 9.10
CA VAL A 67 -6.23 -8.76 7.92
C VAL A 67 -7.74 -8.71 7.75
N GLN A 68 -8.49 -8.92 8.83
CA GLN A 68 -9.96 -8.87 8.81
C GLN A 68 -10.47 -7.48 8.41
N GLN A 69 -9.95 -6.41 9.00
CA GLN A 69 -10.35 -5.04 8.66
C GLN A 69 -10.00 -4.67 7.21
N TYR A 70 -8.83 -5.07 6.74
CA TYR A 70 -8.44 -4.82 5.35
C TYR A 70 -9.33 -5.58 4.35
N SER A 71 -9.73 -6.81 4.67
CA SER A 71 -10.65 -7.59 3.81
C SER A 71 -12.04 -6.95 3.65
N MET A 72 -12.53 -6.27 4.70
CA MET A 72 -13.85 -5.61 4.71
C MET A 72 -13.78 -4.10 4.47
N ILE A 73 -12.62 -3.58 4.05
CA ILE A 73 -12.32 -2.15 4.00
C ILE A 73 -13.24 -1.34 3.09
N HIS A 74 -13.76 -1.98 2.04
CA HIS A 74 -14.72 -1.39 1.11
C HIS A 74 -16.08 -1.06 1.75
N ARG A 75 -16.39 -1.65 2.92
CA ARG A 75 -17.62 -1.39 3.69
C ARG A 75 -17.46 -0.29 4.72
N LEU A 76 -16.23 0.15 4.98
CA LEU A 76 -15.94 1.16 5.99
C LEU A 76 -16.11 2.56 5.41
N GLU A 77 -16.75 3.43 6.19
CA GLU A 77 -16.84 4.86 5.87
C GLU A 77 -15.48 5.55 6.02
N THR A 78 -15.31 6.69 5.34
CA THR A 78 -14.04 7.42 5.26
C THR A 78 -13.45 7.81 6.61
N ASN A 79 -14.28 8.13 7.61
CA ASN A 79 -13.82 8.45 8.96
C ASN A 79 -13.26 7.20 9.68
N LYS A 80 -13.95 6.06 9.56
CA LYS A 80 -13.48 4.78 10.11
C LYS A 80 -12.14 4.37 9.49
N LEU A 81 -12.04 4.48 8.15
CA LEU A 81 -10.79 4.23 7.42
C LEU A 81 -9.63 5.04 7.98
N ARG A 82 -9.85 6.34 8.23
CA ARG A 82 -8.83 7.25 8.75
C ARG A 82 -8.35 6.82 10.13
N ASN A 83 -9.26 6.53 11.05
CA ASN A 83 -8.88 6.19 12.41
C ASN A 83 -8.19 4.83 12.48
N VAL A 84 -8.72 3.83 11.77
CA VAL A 84 -8.12 2.48 11.70
C VAL A 84 -6.74 2.52 11.05
N ALA A 85 -6.56 3.29 9.97
CA ALA A 85 -5.26 3.46 9.34
C ALA A 85 -4.24 4.10 10.29
N LYS A 86 -4.61 5.18 10.98
CA LYS A 86 -3.73 5.85 11.96
C LYS A 86 -3.38 4.93 13.14
N PHE A 87 -4.33 4.13 13.61
CA PHE A 87 -4.10 3.14 14.66
C PHE A 87 -3.03 2.13 14.25
N PHE A 88 -3.17 1.48 13.08
CA PHE A 88 -2.19 0.51 12.62
C PHE A 88 -0.85 1.13 12.24
N ALA A 89 -0.83 2.35 11.70
CA ALA A 89 0.40 3.09 11.47
C ALA A 89 1.16 3.38 12.77
N HIS A 90 0.45 3.67 13.87
CA HIS A 90 1.07 3.81 15.19
C HIS A 90 1.71 2.50 15.66
N LEU A 91 1.01 1.37 15.52
CA LEU A 91 1.55 0.07 15.93
C LEU A 91 2.77 -0.36 15.11
N LEU A 92 2.73 -0.17 13.79
CA LEU A 92 3.86 -0.45 12.89
C LEU A 92 5.04 0.49 13.15
N GLY A 93 4.78 1.79 13.32
CA GLY A 93 5.81 2.80 13.57
C GLY A 93 6.49 2.68 14.93
N THR A 94 5.88 1.97 15.89
CA THR A 94 6.46 1.71 17.22
C THR A 94 7.01 0.29 17.37
N ASP A 95 7.14 -0.45 16.26
CA ASP A 95 7.57 -1.86 16.22
C ASP A 95 6.72 -2.78 17.14
N ALA A 96 5.48 -2.38 17.45
CA ALA A 96 4.54 -3.17 18.26
C ALA A 96 3.87 -4.29 17.43
N LEU A 97 3.83 -4.13 16.11
CA LEU A 97 3.27 -5.09 15.17
C LEU A 97 4.30 -5.32 14.05
N PRO A 98 4.55 -6.58 13.65
CA PRO A 98 5.49 -6.85 12.57
C PRO A 98 5.00 -6.29 11.22
N TRP A 99 5.95 -5.91 10.38
CA TRP A 99 5.67 -5.29 9.07
C TRP A 99 5.19 -6.29 8.01
N ASN A 100 5.30 -7.59 8.28
CA ASN A 100 4.79 -8.67 7.43
C ASN A 100 3.28 -8.54 7.14
N VAL A 101 2.50 -7.87 8.00
CA VAL A 101 1.07 -7.63 7.75
C VAL A 101 0.82 -6.80 6.49
N LEU A 102 1.82 -6.02 6.03
CA LEU A 102 1.72 -5.25 4.80
C LEU A 102 1.64 -6.15 3.56
N SER A 103 2.04 -7.41 3.63
CA SER A 103 1.90 -8.39 2.53
C SER A 103 0.46 -8.62 2.08
N TYR A 104 -0.52 -8.42 2.98
CA TYR A 104 -1.94 -8.53 2.66
C TYR A 104 -2.45 -7.35 1.81
N ILE A 105 -1.68 -6.26 1.72
CA ILE A 105 -2.00 -5.12 0.88
C ILE A 105 -1.43 -5.38 -0.52
N ARG A 106 -2.30 -5.37 -1.53
CA ARG A 106 -1.88 -5.43 -2.93
C ARG A 106 -2.18 -4.10 -3.63
N LEU A 107 -1.17 -3.44 -4.17
CA LEU A 107 -1.28 -2.14 -4.83
C LEU A 107 -1.26 -2.30 -6.37
N THR A 108 -2.34 -2.81 -6.92
CA THR A 108 -2.58 -2.91 -8.37
C THR A 108 -3.82 -2.12 -8.77
N GLU A 109 -3.95 -1.77 -10.06
CA GLU A 109 -5.11 -1.03 -10.54
C GLU A 109 -6.40 -1.86 -10.40
N ASP A 110 -6.31 -3.17 -10.61
CA ASP A 110 -7.45 -4.09 -10.66
C ASP A 110 -7.85 -4.61 -9.26
N ASP A 111 -6.90 -4.79 -8.33
CA ASP A 111 -7.20 -5.34 -6.98
C ASP A 111 -7.49 -4.25 -5.93
N THR A 112 -7.30 -2.96 -6.25
CA THR A 112 -7.53 -1.87 -5.29
C THR A 112 -8.80 -1.08 -5.54
N THR A 113 -9.66 -1.02 -4.52
CA THR A 113 -10.82 -0.11 -4.48
C THR A 113 -10.43 1.30 -4.03
N SER A 114 -11.32 2.28 -4.23
CA SER A 114 -11.13 3.65 -3.73
C SER A 114 -10.91 3.69 -2.20
N SER A 115 -11.67 2.91 -1.43
CA SER A 115 -11.49 2.79 0.03
C SER A 115 -10.12 2.23 0.40
N SER A 116 -9.65 1.20 -0.32
CA SER A 116 -8.32 0.62 -0.11
C SER A 116 -7.23 1.65 -0.37
N ARG A 117 -7.34 2.42 -1.46
CA ARG A 117 -6.40 3.50 -1.80
C ARG A 117 -6.37 4.61 -0.75
N ILE A 118 -7.53 5.00 -0.21
CA ILE A 118 -7.62 5.99 0.88
C ILE A 118 -6.95 5.46 2.14
N PHE A 119 -7.17 4.19 2.49
CA PHE A 119 -6.53 3.57 3.65
C PHE A 119 -5.01 3.53 3.53
N ILE A 120 -4.50 2.98 2.41
CA ILE A 120 -3.06 2.89 2.15
C ILE A 120 -2.43 4.29 2.17
N LYS A 121 -3.11 5.28 1.57
CA LYS A 121 -2.67 6.68 1.62
C LYS A 121 -2.49 7.17 3.05
N ILE A 122 -3.50 7.01 3.91
CA ILE A 122 -3.45 7.51 5.28
C ILE A 122 -2.42 6.73 6.10
N LEU A 123 -2.35 5.41 5.92
CA LEU A 123 -1.39 4.53 6.61
C LEU A 123 0.05 4.97 6.36
N PHE A 124 0.44 5.12 5.08
CA PHE A 124 1.81 5.50 4.74
C PHE A 124 2.13 6.97 5.05
N GLN A 125 1.15 7.88 4.95
CA GLN A 125 1.34 9.26 5.40
C GLN A 125 1.65 9.31 6.90
N GLU A 126 0.86 8.63 7.72
CA GLU A 126 1.07 8.59 9.17
C GLU A 126 2.41 7.91 9.53
N LEU A 127 2.77 6.81 8.85
CA LEU A 127 4.07 6.16 9.03
C LEU A 127 5.23 7.12 8.71
N SER A 128 5.10 7.90 7.63
CA SER A 128 6.11 8.88 7.25
C SER A 128 6.21 10.04 8.24
N GLU A 129 5.10 10.43 8.88
CA GLU A 129 5.07 11.45 9.93
C GLU A 129 5.75 10.94 11.22
N HIS A 130 5.55 9.65 11.56
CA HIS A 130 6.13 9.04 12.77
C HIS A 130 7.62 8.73 12.64
N LEU A 131 8.05 8.11 11.53
CA LEU A 131 9.42 7.62 11.32
C LEU A 131 10.29 8.61 10.54
N GLY A 132 9.67 9.46 9.74
CA GLY A 132 10.35 10.22 8.68
C GLY A 132 10.56 9.38 7.42
N ILE A 133 10.62 10.07 6.27
CA ILE A 133 10.73 9.43 4.94
C ILE A 133 12.00 8.59 4.77
N ARG A 134 13.11 8.97 5.41
CA ARG A 134 14.40 8.29 5.30
C ARG A 134 14.38 6.92 5.98
N LEU A 135 13.99 6.90 7.25
CA LEU A 135 13.91 5.66 8.03
C LEU A 135 12.84 4.72 7.49
N LEU A 136 11.71 5.28 7.02
CA LEU A 136 10.69 4.51 6.32
C LEU A 136 11.25 3.83 5.06
N ASN A 137 12.03 4.55 4.25
CA ASN A 137 12.64 3.97 3.05
C ASN A 137 13.66 2.88 3.37
N GLU A 138 14.45 3.06 4.43
CA GLU A 138 15.42 2.06 4.91
C GLU A 138 14.70 0.77 5.33
N ARG A 139 13.63 0.87 6.14
CA ARG A 139 12.82 -0.27 6.56
C ARG A 139 12.14 -0.98 5.38
N LEU A 140 11.59 -0.21 4.42
CA LEU A 140 10.96 -0.78 3.23
C LEU A 140 11.96 -1.39 2.23
N SER A 141 13.25 -1.07 2.36
CA SER A 141 14.32 -1.60 1.53
C SER A 141 15.04 -2.80 2.16
N ASP A 142 14.61 -3.27 3.34
CA ASP A 142 15.21 -4.42 4.00
C ASP A 142 15.09 -5.68 3.12
N PRO A 143 16.21 -6.32 2.74
CA PRO A 143 16.20 -7.53 1.92
C PRO A 143 15.38 -8.68 2.52
N LEU A 144 15.26 -8.77 3.85
CA LEU A 144 14.54 -9.86 4.51
C LEU A 144 13.01 -9.74 4.36
N MET A 145 12.49 -8.51 4.22
CA MET A 145 11.06 -8.23 4.11
C MET A 145 10.62 -7.91 2.67
N GLN A 146 11.54 -7.99 1.71
CA GLN A 146 11.28 -7.58 0.34
C GLN A 146 10.18 -8.43 -0.33
N THR A 147 10.04 -9.70 0.06
CA THR A 147 8.94 -10.58 -0.37
C THR A 147 7.59 -10.09 0.13
N ASP A 148 7.53 -9.57 1.35
CA ASP A 148 6.28 -9.08 1.95
C ASP A 148 5.86 -7.75 1.32
N PHE A 149 6.80 -6.98 0.79
CA PHE A 149 6.52 -5.70 0.14
C PHE A 149 6.33 -5.78 -1.37
N GLU A 150 6.52 -6.95 -1.99
CA GLU A 150 6.36 -7.15 -3.43
C GLU A 150 4.93 -6.81 -3.89
N SER A 151 3.93 -7.10 -3.06
CA SER A 151 2.53 -6.77 -3.33
C SER A 151 2.25 -5.26 -3.34
N ILE A 152 3.02 -4.46 -2.62
CA ILE A 152 2.91 -2.99 -2.56
C ILE A 152 3.82 -2.32 -3.60
N PHE A 153 4.99 -2.90 -3.86
CA PHE A 153 5.98 -2.43 -4.82
C PHE A 153 6.17 -3.45 -5.95
N PRO A 154 5.15 -3.68 -6.80
CA PRO A 154 5.17 -4.72 -7.81
C PRO A 154 6.23 -4.44 -8.89
N LYS A 155 7.03 -5.48 -9.20
CA LYS A 155 8.06 -5.47 -10.26
C LYS A 155 7.70 -6.34 -11.47
N ASP A 156 6.53 -6.98 -11.44
CA ASP A 156 6.10 -7.97 -12.43
C ASP A 156 5.75 -7.33 -13.77
N HIS A 157 4.84 -6.36 -13.77
CA HIS A 157 4.33 -5.73 -14.98
C HIS A 157 4.53 -4.21 -14.95
N PRO A 158 5.03 -3.58 -16.04
CA PRO A 158 5.36 -2.15 -16.05
C PRO A 158 4.16 -1.25 -15.75
N ARG A 159 2.93 -1.68 -16.07
CA ARG A 159 1.70 -0.97 -15.69
C ARG A 159 1.53 -0.90 -14.17
N ASN A 160 1.75 -2.01 -13.46
CA ASN A 160 1.61 -2.08 -11.99
C ASN A 160 2.71 -1.26 -11.30
N THR A 161 3.95 -1.38 -11.80
CA THR A 161 5.07 -0.55 -11.30
C THR A 161 4.80 0.94 -11.47
N ARG A 162 4.31 1.38 -12.65
CA ARG A 162 3.91 2.77 -12.88
C ARG A 162 2.77 3.21 -11.97
N PHE A 163 1.77 2.35 -11.77
CA PHE A 163 0.65 2.62 -10.88
C PHE A 163 1.13 2.87 -9.45
N ALA A 164 2.00 2.00 -8.91
CA ALA A 164 2.56 2.18 -7.57
C ALA A 164 3.39 3.47 -7.45
N ILE A 165 4.25 3.78 -8.43
CA ILE A 165 5.02 5.03 -8.46
C ILE A 165 4.09 6.25 -8.46
N ASN A 166 3.07 6.25 -9.33
CA ASN A 166 2.11 7.36 -9.44
C ASN A 166 1.28 7.51 -8.17
N PHE A 167 0.89 6.41 -7.54
CA PHE A 167 0.16 6.41 -6.29
C PHE A 167 0.98 7.09 -5.18
N PHE A 168 2.20 6.62 -4.89
CA PHE A 168 3.01 7.18 -3.81
C PHE A 168 3.48 8.62 -4.09
N THR A 169 3.73 8.98 -5.35
CA THR A 169 4.01 10.38 -5.72
C THR A 169 2.80 11.28 -5.50
N SER A 170 1.59 10.84 -5.84
CA SER A 170 0.36 11.61 -5.61
C SER A 170 0.05 11.86 -4.13
N ILE A 171 0.62 11.04 -3.25
CA ILE A 171 0.44 11.10 -1.80
C ILE A 171 1.54 11.97 -1.14
N GLY A 172 2.57 12.36 -1.89
CA GLY A 172 3.71 13.13 -1.39
C GLY A 172 4.88 12.25 -0.89
N LEU A 173 4.81 10.93 -1.07
CA LEU A 173 5.81 9.96 -0.65
C LEU A 173 6.63 9.43 -1.83
N GLY A 174 7.04 10.32 -2.73
CA GLY A 174 7.81 9.91 -3.91
C GLY A 174 9.16 9.25 -3.60
N GLY A 175 9.75 9.59 -2.44
CA GLY A 175 11.08 9.10 -2.02
C GLY A 175 11.17 7.59 -1.80
N ILE A 176 10.09 6.94 -1.37
CA ILE A 176 10.07 5.47 -1.16
C ILE A 176 10.01 4.67 -2.46
N THR A 177 9.80 5.33 -3.60
CA THR A 177 9.70 4.67 -4.92
C THR A 177 10.94 4.80 -5.78
N GLU A 178 12.06 5.25 -5.22
CA GLU A 178 13.31 5.46 -5.97
C GLU A 178 13.81 4.16 -6.62
N ASN A 179 13.86 3.06 -5.85
CA ASN A 179 14.22 1.72 -6.35
C ASN A 179 13.32 1.26 -7.51
N LEU A 180 12.02 1.54 -7.45
CA LEU A 180 11.08 1.18 -8.53
C LEU A 180 11.29 2.03 -9.79
N ARG A 181 11.65 3.31 -9.62
CA ARG A 181 11.95 4.20 -10.76
C ARG A 181 13.22 3.76 -11.45
N GLU A 182 14.25 3.36 -10.70
CA GLU A 182 15.48 2.80 -11.26
C GLU A 182 15.20 1.48 -12.00
N TYR A 183 14.41 0.59 -11.41
CA TYR A 183 13.98 -0.64 -12.07
C TYR A 183 13.26 -0.36 -13.41
N LEU A 184 12.34 0.61 -13.43
CA LEU A 184 11.62 0.99 -14.65
C LEU A 184 12.54 1.63 -15.71
N LYS A 185 13.55 2.42 -15.30
CA LYS A 185 14.56 2.96 -16.22
C LYS A 185 15.43 1.86 -16.83
N ASN A 186 15.72 0.79 -16.07
CA ASN A 186 16.56 -0.32 -16.52
C ASN A 186 15.76 -1.42 -17.24
N MET A 187 14.43 -1.45 -17.12
CA MET A 187 13.53 -2.42 -17.77
C MET A 187 13.73 -2.56 -19.29
N PRO A 188 13.84 -1.47 -20.09
CA PRO A 188 14.12 -1.60 -21.53
C PRO A 188 15.44 -2.31 -21.83
N ARG A 189 16.46 -2.15 -20.96
CA ARG A 189 17.75 -2.86 -21.09
C ARG A 189 17.63 -4.32 -20.68
N LEU A 190 16.87 -4.63 -19.64
CA LEU A 190 16.62 -6.00 -19.18
C LEU A 190 15.78 -6.81 -20.18
N ILE A 191 14.79 -6.20 -20.83
CA ILE A 191 13.97 -6.84 -21.88
C ILE A 191 14.82 -7.13 -23.12
N MET A 192 15.67 -6.18 -23.54
CA MET A 192 16.63 -6.39 -24.63
C MET A 192 17.67 -7.46 -24.28
N GLN A 193 18.06 -7.56 -23.01
CA GLN A 193 19.00 -8.59 -22.52
C GLN A 193 18.32 -9.97 -22.40
N GLN A 194 17.06 -10.06 -21.99
CA GLN A 194 16.29 -11.31 -21.98
C GLN A 194 15.95 -11.79 -23.40
N GLN A 195 15.66 -10.89 -24.35
CA GLN A 195 15.50 -11.25 -25.76
C GLN A 195 16.82 -11.78 -26.35
N ASN A 196 17.96 -11.16 -26.04
CA ASN A 196 19.26 -11.67 -26.49
C ASN A 196 19.63 -13.03 -25.88
N VAL A 197 19.18 -13.35 -24.65
CA VAL A 197 19.42 -14.66 -24.03
C VAL A 197 18.45 -15.72 -24.59
N ALA A 198 17.20 -15.36 -24.90
CA ALA A 198 16.27 -16.26 -25.59
C ALA A 198 16.72 -16.59 -27.03
N ASP A 199 17.39 -15.66 -27.72
CA ASP A 199 18.07 -15.92 -29.01
C ASP A 199 19.41 -16.68 -28.85
N SER A 200 19.89 -16.91 -27.61
CA SER A 200 21.13 -17.67 -27.36
C SER A 200 20.90 -19.16 -27.10
N ASP A 201 19.67 -19.57 -26.76
CA ASP A 201 19.32 -20.96 -26.45
C ASP A 201 18.55 -21.70 -27.58
N GLU A 202 18.21 -21.02 -28.68
CA GLU A 202 17.79 -21.68 -29.91
C GLU A 202 18.71 -21.31 -31.10
N SER A 203 19.22 -22.37 -31.72
CA SER A 203 19.82 -22.46 -33.06
C SER A 203 21.35 -22.32 -33.20
N GLY A 204 22.00 -23.49 -33.10
CA GLY A 204 22.88 -23.87 -34.19
C GLY A 204 22.12 -23.91 -35.53
N SER A 205 22.81 -23.55 -36.61
CA SER A 205 22.44 -23.54 -38.04
C SER A 205 22.00 -22.19 -38.67
N SER A 206 23.02 -21.42 -39.07
CA SER A 206 23.26 -20.89 -40.43
C SER A 206 22.12 -20.25 -41.26
N SER A 207 22.15 -18.91 -41.40
CA SER A 207 22.57 -18.16 -42.62
C SER A 207 21.90 -16.78 -42.72
N PRO A 208 22.58 -15.72 -43.19
CA PRO A 208 22.02 -14.37 -43.26
C PRO A 208 21.29 -14.15 -44.58
N SER A 209 19.98 -13.89 -44.54
CA SER A 209 19.25 -13.32 -45.67
C SER A 209 19.05 -11.83 -45.44
N SER A 210 19.80 -11.03 -46.21
CA SER A 210 19.61 -9.61 -46.40
C SER A 210 18.31 -9.34 -47.16
N SER A 211 17.46 -8.46 -46.63
CA SER A 211 16.50 -7.73 -47.46
C SER A 211 16.21 -6.34 -46.90
N ASN A 212 16.33 -5.40 -47.83
CA ASN A 212 16.33 -3.95 -47.71
C ASN A 212 14.99 -3.33 -47.24
N SER A 213 15.13 -2.23 -46.51
CA SER A 213 14.38 -0.97 -46.54
C SER A 213 12.90 -0.94 -46.93
N SER A 214 12.08 -0.30 -46.09
CA SER A 214 11.37 0.92 -46.51
C SER A 214 10.82 1.69 -45.30
N SER A 215 11.32 2.91 -45.13
CA SER A 215 10.72 3.95 -44.32
C SER A 215 9.43 4.44 -44.99
N SER A 216 8.32 4.41 -44.26
CA SER A 216 7.07 5.07 -44.68
C SER A 216 6.61 5.99 -43.57
N SER A 217 7.04 7.25 -43.68
CA SER A 217 6.43 8.38 -43.00
C SER A 217 5.04 8.58 -43.60
N GLU A 218 3.97 8.49 -42.81
CA GLU A 218 2.68 9.07 -43.20
C GLU A 218 2.18 10.05 -42.15
N SER A 219 1.81 11.20 -42.68
CA SER A 219 1.57 12.47 -42.02
C SER A 219 0.17 12.59 -41.42
N GLU A 220 0.09 13.55 -40.52
CA GLU A 220 -1.10 14.09 -39.87
C GLU A 220 -2.29 14.32 -40.80
N SER A 221 -3.49 14.17 -40.24
CA SER A 221 -4.72 14.72 -40.81
C SER A 221 -5.63 15.24 -39.71
N GLU A 222 -5.39 16.49 -39.30
CA GLU A 222 -6.36 17.31 -38.58
C GLU A 222 -7.62 17.53 -39.44
N LYS A 223 -8.78 17.05 -39.00
CA LYS A 223 -10.07 17.46 -39.57
C LYS A 223 -10.71 18.54 -38.71
N LYS A 224 -10.52 19.79 -39.12
CA LYS A 224 -11.34 20.95 -38.71
C LYS A 224 -12.78 20.76 -39.16
N VAL A 225 -13.69 20.60 -38.21
CA VAL A 225 -15.14 20.70 -38.43
C VAL A 225 -15.55 22.17 -38.32
N SER A 226 -15.82 22.83 -39.44
CA SER A 226 -16.52 24.12 -39.46
C SER A 226 -17.40 24.27 -40.70
N ARG A 227 -18.73 24.41 -40.49
CA ARG A 227 -19.76 25.07 -41.34
C ARG A 227 -21.11 24.79 -40.68
N LYS A 228 -21.66 25.66 -39.83
CA LYS A 228 -22.30 26.98 -40.05
C LYS A 228 -23.70 26.90 -40.69
N LYS A 229 -24.68 27.32 -39.87
CA LYS A 229 -25.99 27.95 -40.16
C LYS A 229 -27.12 27.09 -40.75
N ARG A 230 -28.22 27.01 -39.97
CA ARG A 230 -29.54 27.43 -40.46
C ARG A 230 -30.42 27.98 -39.30
N ARG A 231 -30.83 29.24 -39.46
CA ARG A 231 -31.91 29.94 -38.74
C ARG A 231 -33.22 29.73 -39.52
N ARG A 232 -34.34 29.54 -38.82
CA ARG A 232 -35.68 30.16 -38.99
C ARG A 232 -36.69 29.42 -38.10
N ARG A 233 -37.35 30.14 -37.16
CA ARG A 233 -38.81 30.50 -37.13
C ARG A 233 -39.68 29.27 -36.89
N ASP A 234 -40.55 29.20 -35.88
CA ASP A 234 -41.39 30.23 -35.25
C ASP A 234 -41.32 30.27 -33.72
#